data_AF-A0A2G2XGW9-F1
#
_entry.id   AF-A0A2G2XGW9-F1
#
_cell.length_a   1.000
_cell.length_b   1.000
_cell.length_c   1.000
_cell.angle_alpha   90.00
_cell.angle_beta   90.00
_cell.angle_gamma   90.00
#
_symmetry.space_group_name_H-M   'P 1'
#
loop_
_entity.id
_entity.type
_entity.pdbx_description
1 polymer ?
#
loop_
_entity_poly.entity_id
_entity_poly.type
_entity_poly.pdbx_seq_one_letter_code
_entity_poly.pdbx_strand_id
1 'polypeptide(L)' 'MSGDKSNFSTLDESFKDNVKFGNNSRVAVMGKGQVSIRVNEDFAHVIADVLFVPELKTNLLSIGQLQEKDYEVS' A
#
# COMPACT_ATOMS: atom_id res chain seq x y z
N MET A 1 -1.82 -0.57 -1.18
CA MET A 1 -1.10 -1.81 -1.53
C MET A 1 -0.34 -1.60 -2.82
N SER A 2 0.80 -2.27 -3.00
CA SER A 2 1.58 -2.21 -4.24
C SER A 2 2.19 -3.57 -4.56
N GLY A 3 2.28 -3.90 -5.85
CA GLY A 3 2.99 -5.10 -6.33
C GLY A 3 4.41 -4.82 -6.82
N ASP A 4 4.83 -3.56 -6.85
CA ASP A 4 6.19 -3.18 -7.25
C ASP A 4 6.97 -2.71 -6.03
N LYS A 5 8.03 -3.46 -5.72
CA LYS A 5 8.92 -3.25 -4.59
C LYS A 5 9.64 -1.90 -4.66
N SER A 6 9.87 -1.36 -5.86
CA SER A 6 10.56 -0.08 -6.06
C SER A 6 9.78 1.12 -5.56
N ASN A 7 8.47 0.99 -5.35
CA ASN A 7 7.62 2.05 -4.79
C ASN A 7 7.86 2.29 -3.29
N PHE A 8 8.52 1.36 -2.60
CA PHE A 8 8.68 1.41 -1.15
C PHE A 8 9.96 2.16 -0.76
N SER A 9 9.83 3.18 0.08
CA SER A 9 10.97 3.84 0.72
C SER A 9 11.53 3.01 1.88
N THR A 10 10.67 2.23 2.53
CA THR A 10 11.02 1.20 3.51
C THR A 10 10.13 -0.01 3.28
N LEU A 11 10.69 -1.22 3.49
CA LEU A 11 9.93 -2.46 3.37
C LEU A 11 10.46 -3.50 4.34
N ASP A 12 9.59 -3.95 5.25
CA ASP A 12 9.80 -5.12 6.09
C ASP A 12 9.25 -6.36 5.37
N GLU A 13 10.15 -7.20 4.86
CA GLU A 13 9.82 -8.46 4.19
C GLU A 13 9.61 -9.64 5.16
N SER A 14 9.89 -9.45 6.45
CA SER A 14 9.61 -10.46 7.46
C SER A 14 8.10 -10.56 7.77
N PHE A 15 7.38 -9.46 7.57
CA PHE A 15 5.93 -9.44 7.64
C PHE A 15 5.31 -10.28 6.52
N LYS A 16 4.52 -11.29 6.89
CA LYS A 16 3.76 -12.16 5.98
C LYS A 16 2.30 -12.22 6.43
N ASP A 17 1.39 -12.08 5.49
CA ASP A 17 -0.05 -12.16 5.75
C ASP A 17 -0.82 -12.56 4.47
N ASN A 18 -2.14 -12.58 4.50
CA ASN A 18 -3.00 -12.73 3.33
C ASN A 18 -4.13 -11.70 3.33
N VAL A 19 -4.39 -11.11 2.17
CA VAL A 19 -5.53 -10.21 1.97
C VAL A 19 -6.61 -10.92 1.17
N LYS A 20 -7.86 -10.75 1.58
CA LYS A 20 -9.04 -11.21 0.84
C LYS A 20 -9.61 -10.07 0.00
N PHE A 21 -9.72 -10.25 -1.30
CA PHE A 21 -10.38 -9.29 -2.20
C PHE A 21 -11.90 -9.46 -2.20
N GLY A 22 -12.60 -8.46 -2.75
CA GLY A 22 -14.07 -8.46 -2.84
C GLY A 22 -14.66 -9.61 -3.67
N ASN A 23 -13.87 -10.21 -4.56
CA ASN A 23 -14.22 -11.43 -5.31
C ASN A 23 -13.93 -12.73 -4.55
N ASN A 24 -13.70 -12.66 -3.23
CA ASN A 24 -13.28 -13.75 -2.35
C ASN A 24 -11.92 -14.38 -2.64
N SER A 25 -11.15 -13.93 -3.63
CA SER A 25 -9.78 -14.43 -3.81
C SER A 25 -8.89 -13.97 -2.65
N ARG A 26 -7.91 -14.80 -2.30
CA ARG A 26 -6.88 -14.49 -1.30
C ARG A 26 -5.55 -14.36 -2.00
N VAL A 27 -4.78 -13.33 -1.65
CA VAL A 27 -3.43 -13.10 -2.17
C VAL A 27 -2.45 -12.94 -1.02
N ALA A 28 -1.22 -13.40 -1.27
CA ALA A 28 -0.15 -13.35 -0.28
C ALA A 28 0.40 -11.92 -0.15
N VAL A 29 0.49 -11.46 1.10
CA VAL A 29 1.26 -10.27 1.46
C VAL A 29 2.67 -10.73 1.79
N MET A 30 3.65 -10.15 1.09
CA MET A 30 5.06 -10.53 1.20
C MET A 30 5.91 -9.49 1.93
N GLY A 31 5.30 -8.40 2.39
CA GLY A 31 5.93 -7.41 3.23
C GLY A 31 5.00 -6.26 3.55
N LYS A 32 5.46 -5.37 4.42
CA LYS A 32 4.75 -4.16 4.82
C LYS A 32 5.74 -3.01 4.92
N GLY A 33 5.38 -1.84 4.46
CA GLY A 33 6.33 -0.74 4.34
C GLY A 33 5.70 0.63 4.18
N GLN A 34 6.52 1.60 3.85
CA GLN A 34 6.11 2.97 3.56
C GLN A 34 6.30 3.28 2.07
N VAL A 35 5.37 4.05 1.52
CA VAL A 35 5.43 4.55 0.14
C VAL A 35 5.35 6.07 0.18
N SER A 36 6.26 6.72 -0.55
CA SER A 36 6.25 8.17 -0.70
C SER A 36 5.58 8.55 -2.03
N ILE A 37 4.53 9.36 -1.96
CA ILE A 37 3.82 9.89 -3.13
C ILE A 37 4.23 11.35 -3.29
N ARG A 38 4.86 11.68 -4.42
CA ARG A 38 5.10 13.09 -4.77
C ARG A 38 3.81 13.70 -5.31
N VAL A 39 3.41 14.83 -4.72
CA VAL A 39 2.24 15.60 -5.15
C VAL A 39 2.67 16.75 -6.06
N ASN A 40 3.81 17.39 -5.75
CA ASN A 40 4.50 18.37 -6.59
C ASN A 40 6.02 18.32 -6.30
N GLU A 41 6.81 19.22 -6.89
CA GLU A 41 8.29 19.17 -6.78
C GLU A 41 8.79 19.28 -5.33
N ASP A 42 8.10 20.04 -4.48
CA ASP A 42 8.51 20.33 -3.10
C ASP A 42 7.75 19.51 -2.06
N PHE A 43 6.62 18.88 -2.44
CA PHE A 43 5.72 18.20 -1.52
C PHE A 43 5.59 16.71 -1.84
N ALA A 44 6.02 15.89 -0.88
CA ALA A 44 5.80 14.45 -0.87
C ALA A 44 5.02 14.05 0.38
N HIS A 45 4.00 13.21 0.19
CA HIS A 45 3.24 12.61 1.27
C HIS A 45 3.68 11.17 1.49
N VAL A 46 3.85 10.76 2.75
CA VAL A 46 4.22 9.38 3.09
C VAL A 46 2.98 8.62 3.53
N ILE A 47 2.69 7.51 2.86
CA ILE A 47 1.67 6.55 3.29
C ILE A 47 2.36 5.42 4.02
N ALA A 48 2.09 5.29 5.32
CA ALA A 48 2.57 4.20 6.15
C ALA A 48 1.70 2.94 6.05
N ASP A 49 2.25 1.79 6.47
CA ASP A 49 1.59 0.48 6.52
C ASP A 49 1.06 -0.02 5.17
N VAL A 50 1.74 0.28 4.07
CA VAL A 50 1.38 -0.21 2.75
C VAL A 50 1.82 -1.68 2.63
N LEU A 51 0.89 -2.55 2.22
CA LEU A 51 1.19 -3.96 1.99
C LEU A 51 1.83 -4.17 0.62
N PHE A 52 2.90 -4.98 0.60
CA PHE A 52 3.55 -5.47 -0.62
C PHE A 52 2.90 -6.80 -1.05
N VAL A 53 2.30 -6.81 -2.23
CA VAL A 53 1.54 -7.93 -2.79
C VAL A 53 2.03 -8.16 -4.23
N PRO A 54 3.02 -9.06 -4.46
CA PRO A 54 3.66 -9.21 -5.77
C PRO A 54 2.71 -9.53 -6.94
N GLU A 55 1.57 -10.15 -6.63
CA GLU A 55 0.55 -10.51 -7.63
C GLU A 55 -0.25 -9.29 -8.15
N LEU A 56 -0.17 -8.13 -7.49
CA LEU A 56 -0.82 -6.92 -7.95
C LEU A 56 -0.13 -6.35 -9.19
N LYS A 57 -0.86 -6.28 -10.30
CA LYS A 57 -0.41 -5.62 -11.53
C LYS A 57 -0.42 -4.09 -11.45
N THR A 58 -1.24 -3.56 -10.56
CA THR A 58 -1.42 -2.11 -10.35
C THR A 58 -1.48 -1.81 -8.86
N ASN A 59 -1.06 -0.61 -8.49
CA ASN A 59 -1.19 -0.13 -7.12
C ASN A 59 -2.66 0.06 -6.77
N LEU A 60 -3.03 -0.29 -5.53
CA LEU A 60 -4.42 -0.25 -5.07
C LEU A 60 -4.50 0.56 -3.78
N LEU A 61 -5.20 1.69 -3.84
CA LEU A 61 -5.40 2.61 -2.73
C LEU A 61 -6.89 2.59 -2.35
N SER A 62 -7.20 2.15 -1.13
CA SER A 62 -8.57 2.11 -0.64
C SER A 62 -8.92 3.43 0.03
N ILE A 63 -9.99 4.08 -0.44
CA ILE A 63 -10.52 5.30 0.18
C ILE A 63 -10.94 5.03 1.63
N GLY A 64 -11.59 3.89 1.90
CA GLY A 64 -11.97 3.54 3.27
C GLY A 64 -10.78 3.45 4.22
N GLN A 65 -9.65 2.90 3.75
CA GLN A 65 -8.43 2.83 4.57
C GLN A 65 -7.77 4.20 4.80
N LEU A 66 -7.93 5.13 3.86
CA LEU A 66 -7.48 6.50 4.04
C LEU A 66 -8.34 7.20 5.11
N GLN A 67 -9.66 7.06 5.02
CA GLN A 67 -10.57 7.61 6.02
C GLN A 67 -10.33 7.01 7.42
N GLU A 68 -10.04 5.71 7.51
CA GLU A 68 -9.63 5.05 8.77
C GLU A 68 -8.32 5.61 9.36
N LYS A 69 -7.51 6.28 8.55
CA LYS A 69 -6.26 6.95 8.96
C LYS A 69 -6.41 8.47 9.03
N ASP A 70 -7.64 8.95 9.20
CA ASP A 70 -7.99 10.36 9.35
C ASP A 70 -7.60 11.25 8.16
N TYR A 71 -7.46 10.66 6.97
CA TYR A 71 -7.33 11.44 5.75
C TYR A 71 -8.70 12.01 5.36
N GLU A 72 -8.73 13.32 5.13
CA GLU A 72 -9.86 13.99 4.52
C GLU A 72 -9.89 13.66 3.01
N VAL A 73 -11.05 13.21 2.54
CA VAL A 73 -11.32 12.95 1.14
C VAL A 73 -12.49 13.85 0.76
N SER A 74 -12.19 14.98 0.13
CA SER A 74 -13.12 16.05 -0.24
C SER A 74 -13.11 16.32 -1.74
#